data_AF-E4Z1F6-F1
#
_entry.id   AF-E4Z1F6-F1
#
_cell.length_a   1.000
_cell.length_b   1.000
_cell.length_c   1.000
_cell.angle_alpha   90.00
_cell.angle_beta   90.00
_cell.angle_gamma   90.00
#
_symmetry.space_group_name_H-M   'P 1'
#
loop_
_entity.id
_entity.type
_entity.pdbx_description
1 polymer ?
#
loop_
_entity_poly.entity_id
_entity_poly.type
_entity_poly.pdbx_seq_one_letter_code
_entity_poly.pdbx_strand_id
1 'polypeptide(L)'
;RGQHFHFDEDHINPDEIFNMFFGGGFPSQRMRRTHHFRHNFNHQQQRRHQQQQQQYEHEYTGSAGVWLQFMPLLVLIALSLFSNMMTPDPTFSLHKSVNRGYVIKHAIPNEVPPVYYWTKSDYVSSYPKGSKVRKDVEKQVRHDFVENLRMNCYQETLNGKFTHTSTSY
;
A
#
# COMPACT_ATOMS: atom_id res chain seq x y z
N ARG A 1 -37.31 -2.46 -25.44
CA ARG A 1 -37.14 -1.04 -25.08
C ARG A 1 -35.86 -0.93 -24.27
N GLY A 2 -34.77 -0.48 -24.88
CA GLY A 2 -33.47 -0.33 -24.23
C GLY A 2 -33.47 0.86 -23.27
N GLN A 3 -32.85 0.69 -22.10
CA GLN A 3 -32.64 1.76 -21.14
C GLN A 3 -31.32 2.46 -21.51
N HIS A 4 -31.43 3.68 -22.00
CA HIS A 4 -30.30 4.53 -22.34
C HIS A 4 -29.83 5.22 -21.05
N PHE A 5 -28.68 4.81 -20.53
CA PHE A 5 -28.00 5.51 -19.45
C PHE A 5 -27.34 6.75 -20.04
N HIS A 6 -27.98 7.90 -19.90
CA HIS A 6 -27.35 9.18 -20.19
C HIS A 6 -26.47 9.54 -19.00
N PHE A 7 -25.16 9.34 -19.15
CA PHE A 7 -24.17 10.03 -18.33
C PHE A 7 -24.02 11.41 -18.96
N ASP A 8 -24.76 12.40 -18.44
CA ASP A 8 -24.43 13.80 -18.70
C ASP A 8 -23.13 14.10 -17.95
N GLU A 9 -22.01 13.92 -18.66
CA GLU A 9 -20.79 14.66 -18.39
C GLU A 9 -21.13 16.13 -18.56
N ASP A 10 -21.26 16.88 -17.47
CA ASP A 10 -20.80 18.27 -17.38
C ASP A 10 -21.12 18.82 -15.98
N HIS A 11 -20.06 19.30 -15.33
CA HIS A 11 -19.99 19.93 -14.00
C HIS A 11 -19.66 19.00 -12.82
N ILE A 12 -18.57 18.24 -12.95
CA ILE A 12 -17.84 17.74 -11.78
C ILE A 12 -16.96 18.89 -11.25
N ASN A 13 -17.30 19.45 -10.10
CA ASN A 13 -16.50 20.49 -9.45
C ASN A 13 -15.28 19.83 -8.77
N PRO A 14 -14.05 20.37 -8.88
CA PRO A 14 -12.86 19.76 -8.26
C PRO A 14 -12.97 19.69 -6.73
N ASP A 15 -13.66 20.64 -6.11
CA ASP A 15 -13.96 20.63 -4.67
C ASP A 15 -14.93 19.50 -4.30
N GLU A 16 -15.81 19.11 -5.22
CA GLU A 16 -16.74 17.98 -5.04
C GLU A 16 -15.99 16.64 -5.12
N ILE A 17 -15.00 16.51 -6.01
CA ILE A 17 -14.10 15.35 -6.05
C ILE A 17 -13.27 15.27 -4.77
N PHE A 18 -12.71 16.40 -4.31
CA PHE A 18 -11.94 16.45 -3.08
C PHE A 18 -12.78 16.07 -1.86
N ASN A 19 -14.03 16.54 -1.77
CA ASN A 19 -14.94 16.19 -0.68
C ASN A 19 -15.49 14.76 -0.78
N MET A 20 -15.73 14.24 -2.00
CA MET A 20 -16.05 12.82 -2.22
C MET A 20 -14.93 11.90 -1.74
N PHE A 21 -13.67 12.34 -1.84
CA PHE A 21 -12.50 11.53 -1.50
C PHE A 21 -11.96 11.75 -0.07
N PHE A 22 -12.07 12.96 0.49
CA PHE A 22 -11.46 13.35 1.78
C PHE A 22 -12.42 13.97 2.80
N GLY A 23 -13.65 14.33 2.39
CA GLY A 23 -14.54 15.22 3.17
C GLY A 23 -15.88 14.64 3.63
N GLY A 24 -16.30 13.49 3.11
CA GLY A 24 -17.50 12.79 3.62
C GLY A 24 -18.52 12.40 2.56
N GLY A 25 -18.21 11.34 1.80
CA GLY A 25 -19.20 10.49 1.15
C GLY A 25 -19.60 10.89 -0.27
N PHE A 26 -19.74 9.87 -1.13
CA PHE A 26 -20.38 9.98 -2.43
C PHE A 26 -21.78 10.59 -2.28
N PRO A 27 -22.20 11.53 -3.14
CA PRO A 27 -23.58 11.96 -3.17
C PRO A 27 -24.43 10.76 -3.62
N SER A 28 -25.06 10.06 -2.67
CA SER A 28 -26.17 9.17 -2.98
C SER A 28 -27.31 10.06 -3.47
N GLN A 29 -27.36 10.24 -4.79
CA GLN A 29 -28.47 10.75 -5.59
C GLN A 29 -29.58 11.46 -4.82
N ARG A 30 -29.31 12.63 -4.24
CA ARG A 30 -30.35 13.57 -3.82
C ARG A 30 -29.97 14.98 -4.19
N MET A 31 -29.78 15.15 -5.48
CA MET A 31 -30.05 16.45 -6.10
C MET A 31 -31.56 16.71 -5.97
N ARG A 32 -31.99 17.21 -4.80
CA ARG A 32 -33.23 18.00 -4.71
C ARG A 32 -32.96 19.27 -5.52
N ARG A 33 -33.14 19.18 -6.85
CA ARG A 33 -33.18 20.34 -7.74
C ARG A 33 -34.44 21.14 -7.41
N THR A 34 -34.37 21.99 -6.40
CA THR A 34 -35.25 23.16 -6.31
C THR A 34 -34.73 24.18 -7.33
N HIS A 35 -35.04 23.97 -8.61
CA HIS A 35 -34.92 25.03 -9.60
C HIS A 35 -36.24 25.79 -9.68
N HIS A 36 -36.25 26.98 -9.09
CA HIS A 36 -37.24 28.00 -9.39
C HIS A 36 -37.00 28.52 -10.81
N PHE A 37 -37.73 27.99 -11.80
CA PHE A 37 -37.99 28.70 -13.04
C PHE A 37 -39.50 28.88 -13.20
N ARG A 38 -39.91 30.14 -13.16
CA ARG A 38 -41.23 30.63 -13.53
C ARG A 38 -41.52 30.22 -14.97
N HIS A 39 -42.56 29.41 -15.17
CA HIS A 39 -43.43 29.59 -16.32
C HIS A 39 -44.86 29.18 -15.93
N ASN A 40 -45.78 30.11 -16.14
CA ASN A 40 -47.22 29.90 -16.05
C ASN A 40 -47.62 28.68 -16.88
N PHE A 41 -48.41 27.76 -16.33
CA PHE A 41 -49.67 27.28 -16.90
C PHE A 41 -50.40 26.44 -15.85
N ASN A 42 -51.72 26.63 -15.81
CA ASN A 42 -52.71 26.01 -14.93
C ASN A 42 -52.42 24.56 -14.54
N HIS A 43 -52.34 24.27 -13.24
CA HIS A 43 -52.92 23.05 -12.67
C HIS A 43 -53.14 23.21 -11.16
N GLN A 44 -54.36 23.66 -10.85
CA GLN A 44 -54.97 23.56 -9.53
C GLN A 44 -55.47 22.13 -9.35
N GLN A 45 -54.74 21.32 -8.56
CA GLN A 45 -55.17 20.13 -7.80
C GLN A 45 -54.06 19.08 -7.82
N GLN A 46 -53.16 19.14 -6.82
CA GLN A 46 -52.52 17.96 -6.19
C GLN A 46 -51.42 18.46 -5.23
N ARG A 47 -51.81 18.96 -4.06
CA ARG A 47 -50.88 19.24 -2.96
C ARG A 47 -51.47 18.76 -1.63
N ARG A 48 -51.70 17.46 -1.51
CA ARG A 48 -52.05 16.87 -0.20
C ARG A 48 -51.50 15.47 0.09
N HIS A 49 -50.54 14.96 -0.68
CA HIS A 49 -49.97 13.62 -0.45
C HIS A 49 -48.43 13.55 -0.49
N GLN A 50 -47.71 14.66 -0.24
CA GLN A 50 -46.25 14.66 -0.30
C GLN A 50 -45.59 15.14 1.01
N GLN A 51 -46.24 14.89 2.14
CA GLN A 51 -45.69 15.23 3.47
C GLN A 51 -45.34 14.02 4.33
N GLN A 52 -45.54 12.78 3.84
CA GLN A 52 -45.34 11.57 4.65
C GLN A 52 -44.11 10.73 4.26
N GLN A 53 -43.22 11.22 3.40
CA GLN A 53 -42.01 10.48 2.98
C GLN A 53 -40.68 11.10 3.41
N GLN A 54 -40.68 12.18 4.20
CA GLN A 54 -39.43 12.86 4.59
C GLN A 54 -38.84 12.39 5.93
N GLN A 55 -39.48 11.47 6.65
CA GLN A 55 -38.99 11.02 7.96
C GLN A 55 -38.13 9.75 7.94
N TYR A 56 -37.98 9.07 6.80
CA TYR A 56 -37.27 7.77 6.73
C TYR A 56 -35.84 7.84 6.18
N GLU A 57 -35.24 9.03 6.07
CA GLU A 57 -33.92 9.15 5.41
C GLU A 57 -32.85 9.94 6.13
N HIS A 58 -33.10 10.26 7.39
CA HIS A 58 -32.13 10.89 8.27
C HIS A 58 -31.65 9.98 9.42
N GLU A 59 -31.77 8.65 9.27
CA GLU A 59 -31.25 7.72 10.28
C GLU A 59 -30.04 6.90 9.81
N TYR A 60 -29.79 6.81 8.49
CA TYR A 60 -28.61 6.09 7.97
C TYR A 60 -27.32 6.92 7.90
N THR A 61 -27.37 8.20 8.27
CA THR A 61 -26.23 9.14 8.18
C THR A 61 -25.62 9.50 9.55
N GLY A 62 -25.96 8.77 10.62
CA GLY A 62 -25.50 9.09 12.00
C GLY A 62 -24.31 8.29 12.53
N SER A 63 -23.94 7.19 11.88
CA SER A 63 -22.84 6.31 12.34
C SER A 63 -22.14 5.56 11.21
N ALA A 64 -22.88 5.16 10.17
CA ALA A 64 -22.33 4.44 9.02
C ALA A 64 -21.40 5.31 8.15
N GLY A 65 -21.62 6.64 8.09
CA GLY A 65 -20.78 7.57 7.31
C GLY A 65 -19.35 7.72 7.84
N VAL A 66 -19.18 7.66 9.16
CA VAL A 66 -17.87 7.78 9.81
C VAL A 66 -16.99 6.56 9.51
N TRP A 67 -17.55 5.34 9.53
CA TRP A 67 -16.80 4.11 9.19
C TRP A 67 -16.39 4.05 7.71
N LEU A 68 -17.25 4.53 6.81
CA LEU A 68 -16.92 4.63 5.38
C LEU A 68 -15.77 5.61 5.10
N GLN A 69 -15.61 6.66 5.92
CA GLN A 69 -14.48 7.59 5.83
C GLN A 69 -13.14 6.95 6.23
N PHE A 70 -13.15 5.94 7.10
CA PHE A 70 -11.92 5.23 7.48
C PHE A 70 -11.51 4.14 6.48
N MET A 71 -12.40 3.71 5.57
CA MET A 71 -12.11 2.66 4.58
C MET A 71 -10.87 2.95 3.72
N PRO A 72 -10.66 4.17 3.16
CA PRO A 72 -9.45 4.47 2.39
C PRO A 72 -8.17 4.32 3.21
N LEU A 73 -8.17 4.78 4.47
CA LEU A 73 -7.04 4.64 5.38
C LEU A 73 -6.77 3.17 5.74
N LEU A 74 -7.84 2.42 6.03
CA LEU A 74 -7.77 0.99 6.32
C LEU A 74 -7.24 0.18 5.14
N VAL A 75 -7.62 0.53 3.91
CA VAL A 75 -7.09 -0.10 2.69
C VAL A 75 -5.60 0.20 2.54
N LEU A 76 -5.15 1.42 2.80
CA LEU A 76 -3.71 1.76 2.76
C LEU A 76 -2.91 1.00 3.83
N ILE A 77 -3.44 0.89 5.05
CA ILE A 77 -2.81 0.12 6.13
C ILE A 77 -2.82 -1.38 5.79
N ALA A 78 -3.92 -1.90 5.28
CA ALA A 78 -4.00 -3.28 4.83
C ALA A 78 -2.95 -3.56 3.75
N LEU A 79 -2.90 -2.73 2.69
CA LEU A 79 -1.92 -2.86 1.61
C LEU A 79 -0.48 -2.78 2.13
N SER A 80 -0.18 -1.90 3.10
CA SER A 80 1.18 -1.81 3.66
C SER A 80 1.57 -3.07 4.46
N LEU A 81 0.63 -3.64 5.23
CA LEU A 81 0.84 -4.89 5.96
C LEU A 81 0.94 -6.08 5.01
N PHE A 82 0.07 -6.17 3.99
CA PHE A 82 0.08 -7.23 2.99
C PHE A 82 1.29 -7.16 2.05
N SER A 83 1.84 -5.97 1.77
CA SER A 83 3.04 -5.80 0.95
C SER A 83 4.25 -6.55 1.53
N ASN A 84 4.35 -6.67 2.86
CA ASN A 84 5.42 -7.44 3.50
C ASN A 84 5.28 -8.95 3.25
N MET A 85 4.06 -9.45 3.05
CA MET A 85 3.79 -10.87 2.83
C MET A 85 3.94 -11.29 1.36
N MET A 86 3.79 -10.35 0.42
CA MET A 86 3.91 -10.61 -1.02
C MET A 86 5.34 -10.43 -1.56
N THR A 87 6.28 -9.95 -0.75
CA THR A 87 7.67 -9.87 -1.19
C THR A 87 8.28 -11.26 -1.14
N PRO A 88 8.70 -11.84 -2.29
CA PRO A 88 9.34 -13.15 -2.28
C PRO A 88 10.60 -13.08 -1.43
N ASP A 89 10.71 -14.04 -0.51
CA ASP A 89 11.91 -14.21 0.29
C ASP A 89 13.15 -14.29 -0.62
N PRO A 90 14.24 -13.56 -0.30
CA PRO A 90 15.45 -13.60 -1.11
C PRO A 90 16.01 -15.03 -1.20
N THR A 91 16.67 -15.37 -2.30
CA THR A 91 17.22 -16.74 -2.50
C THR A 91 18.29 -17.11 -1.47
N PHE A 92 18.96 -16.12 -0.88
CA PHE A 92 20.01 -16.29 0.11
C PHE A 92 19.97 -15.19 1.19
N SER A 93 20.75 -15.37 2.25
CA SER A 93 21.03 -14.37 3.28
C SER A 93 22.52 -14.37 3.63
N LEU A 94 23.10 -13.20 3.87
CA LEU A 94 24.48 -13.08 4.39
C LEU A 94 24.60 -13.44 5.87
N HIS A 95 23.47 -13.59 6.56
CA HIS A 95 23.41 -13.96 7.97
C HIS A 95 22.50 -15.17 8.18
N LYS A 96 22.90 -16.06 9.09
CA LYS A 96 22.05 -17.18 9.51
C LYS A 96 20.75 -16.65 10.11
N SER A 97 19.62 -17.13 9.62
CA SER A 97 18.30 -16.79 10.18
C SER A 97 17.43 -18.03 10.24
N VAL A 98 17.29 -18.58 11.45
CA VAL A 98 16.50 -19.80 11.70
C VAL A 98 15.02 -19.55 11.44
N ASN A 99 14.50 -18.40 11.88
CA ASN A 99 13.08 -18.03 11.74
C ASN A 99 12.64 -17.92 10.27
N ARG A 100 13.55 -17.56 9.36
CA ARG A 100 13.28 -17.47 7.91
C ARG A 100 13.79 -18.68 7.11
N GLY A 101 14.29 -19.71 7.78
CA GLY A 101 14.77 -20.95 7.15
C GLY A 101 16.16 -20.89 6.50
N TYR A 102 16.90 -19.78 6.62
CA TYR A 102 18.27 -19.64 6.11
C TYR A 102 19.27 -20.30 7.06
N VAL A 103 19.34 -21.64 7.01
CA VAL A 103 20.12 -22.46 7.94
C VAL A 103 21.29 -23.18 7.29
N ILE A 104 21.26 -23.39 5.97
CA ILE A 104 22.30 -24.12 5.26
C ILE A 104 23.41 -23.16 4.85
N LYS A 105 24.62 -23.38 5.38
CA LYS A 105 25.80 -22.55 5.10
C LYS A 105 26.47 -22.99 3.80
N HIS A 106 26.78 -22.02 2.95
CA HIS A 106 27.57 -22.18 1.73
C HIS A 106 28.76 -21.23 1.74
N ALA A 107 29.81 -21.62 1.02
CA ALA A 107 30.96 -20.79 0.71
C ALA A 107 31.06 -20.66 -0.80
N ILE A 108 31.43 -19.47 -1.26
CA ILE A 108 31.75 -19.26 -2.66
C ILE A 108 33.09 -19.95 -2.99
N PRO A 109 33.17 -20.75 -4.07
CA PRO A 109 34.41 -21.41 -4.45
C PRO A 109 35.50 -20.40 -4.85
N ASN A 110 36.75 -20.72 -4.51
CA ASN A 110 37.95 -19.98 -4.92
C ASN A 110 38.00 -18.51 -4.46
N GLU A 111 37.33 -18.17 -3.36
CA GLU A 111 37.39 -16.83 -2.77
C GLU A 111 38.27 -16.78 -1.53
N VAL A 112 39.12 -15.74 -1.47
CA VAL A 112 39.99 -15.43 -0.34
C VAL A 112 39.90 -13.93 -0.07
N PRO A 113 39.39 -13.49 1.09
CA PRO A 113 38.82 -14.30 2.17
C PRO A 113 37.51 -15.01 1.77
N PRO A 114 37.13 -16.10 2.46
CA PRO A 114 35.93 -16.85 2.11
C PRO A 114 34.67 -16.03 2.39
N VAL A 115 33.80 -15.90 1.38
CA VAL A 115 32.47 -15.29 1.53
C VAL A 115 31.44 -16.38 1.78
N TYR A 116 30.72 -16.24 2.89
CA TYR A 116 29.68 -17.18 3.32
C TYR A 116 28.28 -16.62 3.10
N TYR A 117 27.36 -17.50 2.74
CA TYR A 117 25.95 -17.19 2.64
C TYR A 117 25.10 -18.37 3.13
N TRP A 118 23.86 -18.08 3.51
CA TRP A 118 22.89 -19.05 4.04
C TRP A 118 21.67 -19.16 3.13
N THR A 119 21.17 -20.37 2.96
CA THR A 119 20.03 -20.66 2.09
C THR A 119 19.02 -21.58 2.78
N LYS A 120 17.84 -21.69 2.16
CA LYS A 120 16.78 -22.64 2.52
C LYS A 120 17.12 -24.05 2.02
N SER A 121 16.38 -25.05 2.50
CA SER A 121 16.64 -26.47 2.23
C SER A 121 16.53 -26.88 0.77
N ASP A 122 15.70 -26.20 -0.01
CA ASP A 122 15.43 -26.45 -1.42
C ASP A 122 16.51 -25.89 -2.36
N TYR A 123 17.42 -25.06 -1.86
CA TYR A 123 18.42 -24.36 -2.67
C TYR A 123 19.30 -25.29 -3.51
N VAL A 124 19.73 -26.43 -2.97
CA VAL A 124 20.60 -27.37 -3.71
C VAL A 124 19.86 -28.01 -4.89
N SER A 125 18.56 -28.24 -4.75
CA SER A 125 17.69 -28.77 -5.83
C SER A 125 17.45 -27.72 -6.90
N SER A 126 17.08 -26.51 -6.50
CA SER A 126 16.75 -25.40 -7.40
C SER A 126 17.97 -24.75 -8.06
N TYR A 127 19.15 -24.80 -7.40
CA TYR A 127 20.40 -24.20 -7.84
C TYR A 127 21.58 -25.20 -7.75
N PRO A 128 21.64 -26.19 -8.67
CA PRO A 128 22.70 -27.18 -8.70
C PRO A 128 24.09 -26.55 -8.78
N LYS A 129 25.08 -27.19 -8.16
CA LYS A 129 26.48 -26.75 -8.18
C LYS A 129 26.99 -26.63 -9.63
N GLY A 130 27.68 -25.52 -9.93
CA GLY A 130 28.24 -25.26 -11.26
C GLY A 130 27.25 -24.74 -12.31
N SER A 131 25.94 -24.76 -12.04
CA SER A 131 24.92 -24.19 -12.93
C SER A 131 25.10 -22.68 -13.12
N LYS A 132 24.69 -22.15 -14.29
CA LYS A 132 24.73 -20.71 -14.57
C LYS A 132 23.90 -19.92 -13.54
N VAL A 133 22.70 -20.41 -13.22
CA VAL A 133 21.80 -19.77 -12.26
C VAL A 133 22.45 -19.65 -10.87
N ARG A 134 23.14 -20.70 -10.40
CA ARG A 134 23.88 -20.62 -9.13
C ARG A 134 25.03 -19.62 -9.19
N LYS A 135 25.76 -19.54 -10.31
CA LYS A 135 26.83 -18.55 -10.50
C LYS A 135 26.29 -17.12 -10.46
N ASP A 136 25.11 -16.88 -11.01
CA ASP A 136 24.43 -15.58 -10.96
C ASP A 136 24.05 -15.20 -9.52
N VAL A 137 23.52 -16.15 -8.74
CA VAL A 137 23.27 -15.97 -7.30
C VAL A 137 24.57 -15.66 -6.55
N GLU A 138 25.63 -16.43 -6.78
CA GLU A 138 26.93 -16.20 -6.13
C GLU A 138 27.54 -14.85 -6.54
N LYS A 139 27.28 -14.35 -7.76
CA LYS A 139 27.69 -12.99 -8.17
C LYS A 139 26.94 -11.93 -7.36
N GLN A 140 25.64 -12.11 -7.13
CA GLN A 140 24.85 -11.22 -6.30
C GLN A 140 25.29 -11.25 -4.84
N VAL A 141 25.57 -12.44 -4.28
CA VAL A 141 26.11 -12.60 -2.92
C VAL A 141 27.37 -11.75 -2.73
N ARG A 142 28.31 -11.77 -3.68
CA ARG A 142 29.54 -10.95 -3.62
C ARG A 142 29.25 -9.47 -3.58
N HIS A 143 28.38 -9.01 -4.47
CA HIS A 143 27.99 -7.62 -4.54
C HIS A 143 27.42 -7.14 -3.21
N ASP A 144 26.45 -7.88 -2.67
CA ASP A 144 25.77 -7.53 -1.42
C ASP A 144 26.70 -7.65 -0.21
N PHE A 145 27.66 -8.58 -0.24
CA PHE A 145 28.68 -8.71 0.79
C PHE A 145 29.58 -7.47 0.85
N VAL A 146 30.07 -6.99 -0.30
CA VAL A 146 30.89 -5.77 -0.36
C VAL A 146 30.09 -4.55 0.09
N GLU A 147 28.83 -4.46 -0.30
CA GLU A 147 27.97 -3.35 0.10
C GLU A 147 27.72 -3.35 1.61
N ASN A 148 27.47 -4.53 2.19
CA ASN A 148 27.36 -4.69 3.65
C ASN A 148 28.64 -4.22 4.37
N LEU A 149 29.83 -4.59 3.87
CA LEU A 149 31.09 -4.11 4.43
C LEU A 149 31.23 -2.58 4.39
N ARG A 150 30.86 -1.96 3.26
CA ARG A 150 30.87 -0.49 3.13
C ARG A 150 29.94 0.16 4.13
N MET A 151 28.73 -0.37 4.28
CA MET A 151 27.74 0.15 5.22
C MET A 151 28.20 0.00 6.67
N ASN A 152 28.83 -1.11 7.03
CA ASN A 152 29.38 -1.30 8.37
C ASN A 152 30.52 -0.33 8.65
N CYS A 153 31.45 -0.16 7.70
CA CYS A 153 32.52 0.83 7.82
C CYS A 153 31.97 2.26 7.95
N TYR A 154 30.96 2.62 7.16
CA TYR A 154 30.31 3.92 7.26
C TYR A 154 29.67 4.13 8.65
N GLN A 155 28.95 3.13 9.17
CA GLN A 155 28.37 3.19 10.51
C GLN A 155 29.44 3.33 11.60
N GLU A 156 30.56 2.61 11.50
CA GLU A 156 31.69 2.75 12.43
C GLU A 156 32.27 4.17 12.40
N THR A 157 32.39 4.79 11.21
CA THR A 157 32.88 6.17 11.11
C THR A 157 31.92 7.18 11.74
N LEU A 158 30.61 6.98 11.62
CA LEU A 158 29.62 7.82 12.28
C LEU A 158 29.67 7.64 13.80
N ASN A 159 29.63 6.39 14.26
CA ASN A 159 29.66 6.07 15.68
C ASN A 159 30.97 6.53 16.35
N GLY A 160 32.10 6.39 15.65
CA GLY A 160 33.39 6.93 16.08
C GLY A 160 33.43 8.46 16.15
N LYS A 161 32.73 9.16 15.23
CA LYS A 161 32.58 10.62 15.33
C LYS A 161 31.76 11.02 16.56
N PHE A 162 30.66 10.32 16.86
CA PHE A 162 29.81 10.61 18.03
C PHE A 162 30.52 10.35 19.37
N THR A 163 31.30 9.26 19.49
CA THR A 163 32.05 8.95 20.72
C THR A 163 33.16 9.97 20.98
N HIS A 164 33.85 10.45 19.95
CA HIS A 164 34.87 11.49 20.11
C HIS A 164 34.28 12.87 20.46
N THR A 165 33.10 13.25 19.94
CA THR A 165 32.44 14.51 20.34
C THR A 165 31.81 14.49 21.73
N SER A 166 31.47 13.32 22.28
CA SER A 166 30.82 13.21 23.60
C SER A 166 31.81 13.16 24.78
N THR A 167 33.13 13.14 24.53
CA THR A 167 34.16 13.05 25.58
C THR A 167 34.93 14.36 25.74
N SER A 168 34.32 15.50 25.38
CA SER A 168 34.83 16.83 25.68
C SER A 168 33.83 17.61 26.51
N TYR A 169 33.80 17.30 27.81
CA TYR A 169 33.33 18.16 28.89
C TYR A 169 34.22 17.92 30.12
#